data_AF-A0A8T7ESP9-F1
#
_entry.id   AF-A0A8T7ESP9-F1
#
_cell.length_a   1.000
_cell.length_b   1.000
_cell.length_c   1.000
_cell.angle_alpha   90.00
_cell.angle_beta   90.00
_cell.angle_gamma   90.00
#
_symmetry.space_group_name_H-M   'P 1'
#
loop_
_entity.id
_entity.type
_entity.pdbx_description
1 polymer ?
#
loop_
_entity_poly.entity_id
_entity_poly.type
_entity_poly.pdbx_seq_one_letter_code
_entity_poly.pdbx_strand_id
1 'polypeptide(L)' 'MSCAAPTSEHVRGRKVGLLTHLSAVGEMLIPTYSLLTGSPEVDVRALFTPEHGFFGSARARASW' A
#
# COMPACT_ATOMS: atom_id res chain seq x y z
N MET A 1 2.95 -7.34 21.05
CA MET A 1 3.14 -7.69 19.62
C MET A 1 3.43 -6.40 18.87
N SER A 2 4.69 -6.18 18.46
CA SER A 2 5.03 -5.06 17.58
C SER A 2 5.01 -5.59 16.15
N CYS A 3 4.08 -5.09 15.33
CA CYS A 3 4.16 -5.27 13.89
C CYS A 3 5.33 -4.41 13.43
N ALA A 4 6.49 -5.03 13.17
CA ALA A 4 7.57 -4.34 12.49
C ALA A 4 7.03 -3.89 11.13
N ALA A 5 6.88 -2.57 10.94
CA ALA A 5 6.62 -2.03 9.62
C ALA A 5 7.74 -2.51 8.69
N PRO A 6 7.43 -3.02 7.48
CA PRO A 6 8.48 -3.42 6.55
C PRO A 6 9.37 -2.20 6.31
N THR A 7 10.64 -2.30 6.71
CA THR A 7 11.65 -1.34 6.25
C THR A 7 11.70 -1.45 4.73
N SER A 8 11.76 -0.31 4.04
CA SER A 8 11.77 -0.23 2.58
C SER A 8 12.89 -1.06 1.93
N GLU A 9 13.88 -1.47 2.71
CA GLU A 9 15.01 -2.31 2.33
C GLU A 9 14.62 -3.61 1.59
N HIS A 10 13.52 -4.26 1.97
CA HIS A 10 13.07 -5.52 1.34
C HIS A 10 12.41 -5.32 -0.04
N VAL A 11 11.98 -4.10 -0.34
CA VAL A 11 11.22 -3.73 -1.55
C VAL A 11 11.96 -2.72 -2.44
N ARG A 12 13.11 -2.23 -1.98
CA ARG A 12 13.96 -1.27 -2.68
C ARG A 12 14.41 -1.81 -4.05
N GLY A 13 14.22 -1.01 -5.09
CA GLY A 13 14.58 -1.35 -6.47
C GLY A 13 13.72 -2.45 -7.10
N ARG A 14 12.67 -2.92 -6.43
CA ARG A 14 11.77 -3.96 -6.92
C ARG A 14 10.49 -3.36 -7.46
N LYS A 15 9.94 -4.02 -8.49
CA LYS A 15 8.56 -3.80 -8.94
C LYS A 15 7.63 -4.52 -7.99
N VAL A 16 6.75 -3.78 -7.33
CA VAL A 16 5.91 -4.33 -6.26
C VAL A 16 4.42 -4.09 -6.52
N GLY A 17 3.61 -5.10 -6.22
CA GLY A 17 2.18 -4.93 -6.00
C GLY A 17 1.93 -4.64 -4.51
N LEU A 18 1.21 -3.57 -4.21
CA LEU A 18 0.90 -3.16 -2.84
C LEU A 18 -0.55 -3.50 -2.48
N LEU A 19 -0.72 -4.42 -1.54
CA LEU A 19 -2.01 -4.69 -0.89
C LEU A 19 -2.17 -3.75 0.31
N THR A 20 -3.23 -2.96 0.34
CA THR A 20 -3.40 -1.91 1.36
C THR A 20 -4.89 -1.57 1.59
N HIS A 21 -5.17 -0.79 2.64
CA HIS A 21 -6.50 -0.31 3.03
C HIS A 21 -6.38 1.05 3.74
N LEU A 22 -7.50 1.75 3.96
CA LEU A 22 -7.49 3.11 4.53
C LEU A 22 -6.85 3.21 5.93
N SER A 23 -6.97 2.15 6.74
CA SER A 23 -6.36 2.10 8.08
C SER A 23 -4.88 1.70 8.08
N ALA A 24 -4.31 1.35 6.91
CA ALA A 24 -2.88 1.09 6.77
C ALA A 24 -2.11 2.41 6.76
N VAL A 25 -1.82 2.91 7.96
CA VAL A 25 -1.07 4.14 8.20
C VAL A 25 0.12 3.86 9.12
N GLY A 26 1.18 4.66 9.01
CA GLY A 26 2.30 4.66 9.96
C GLY A 26 1.98 5.41 11.26
N GLU A 27 2.96 5.53 12.15
CA GLU A 27 2.83 6.23 13.44
C GLU A 27 2.39 7.70 13.29
N MET A 28 2.82 8.36 12.22
CA MET A 28 2.42 9.73 11.88
C MET A 28 1.05 9.82 11.19
N LEU A 29 0.28 8.73 11.16
CA LEU A 29 -0.99 8.59 10.45
C LEU A 29 -0.91 8.90 8.95
N ILE A 30 0.29 8.77 8.37
CA ILE A 30 0.49 8.89 6.93
C ILE A 30 0.14 7.54 6.29
N PRO A 31 -0.73 7.51 5.27
CA PRO A 31 -1.06 6.28 4.56
C PRO A 31 0.16 5.59 3.95
N THR A 32 0.26 4.28 4.13
CA THR A 32 1.37 3.47 3.62
C THR A 32 1.52 3.58 2.11
N TYR A 33 0.41 3.70 1.37
CA TYR A 33 0.48 3.87 -0.08
C TYR A 33 1.18 5.17 -0.47
N SER A 34 0.88 6.29 0.21
CA SER A 34 1.48 7.59 -0.08
C SER A 34 3.00 7.56 0.11
N LEU A 35 3.46 6.87 1.17
CA LEU A 35 4.89 6.70 1.44
C LEU A 35 5.59 5.86 0.36
N LEU A 36 4.97 4.75 -0.07
CA LEU A 36 5.60 3.83 -1.01
C LEU A 36 5.51 4.30 -2.47
N THR A 37 4.40 4.91 -2.90
CA THR A 37 4.27 5.45 -4.26
C THR A 37 5.02 6.77 -4.43
N GLY A 38 5.24 7.52 -3.35
CA GLY A 38 6.02 8.76 -3.35
C GLY A 38 7.53 8.55 -3.22
N SER A 39 7.98 7.34 -2.89
CA SER A 39 9.40 7.03 -2.74
C SER A 39 10.03 6.72 -4.11
N PRO A 40 11.14 7.38 -4.49
CA PRO A 40 11.87 7.05 -5.72
C PRO A 40 12.56 5.68 -5.66
N GLU A 41 12.63 5.07 -4.47
CA GLU A 41 13.33 3.80 -4.24
C GLU A 41 12.43 2.58 -4.43
N VAL A 42 11.12 2.77 -4.56
CA VAL A 42 10.13 1.70 -4.67
C VAL A 42 9.27 1.92 -5.90
N ASP A 43 9.20 0.91 -6.76
CA ASP A 43 8.43 0.97 -8.01
C ASP A 43 7.09 0.24 -7.83
N VAL A 44 6.09 0.94 -7.27
CA VAL A 44 4.74 0.41 -7.07
C VAL A 44 3.99 0.34 -8.40
N ARG A 45 3.67 -0.87 -8.86
CA ARG A 45 3.03 -1.12 -10.16
C ARG A 45 1.55 -1.43 -10.10
N ALA A 46 1.06 -1.85 -8.93
CA ALA A 46 -0.34 -2.19 -8.72
C ALA A 46 -0.75 -1.91 -7.28
N LEU A 47 -1.99 -1.46 -7.10
CA LEU A 47 -2.63 -1.29 -5.79
C LEU A 47 -3.79 -2.27 -5.69
N PHE A 48 -3.80 -3.07 -4.63
CA PHE A 48 -4.86 -4.02 -4.32
C PHE A 48 -5.54 -3.59 -3.02
N THR A 49 -6.87 -3.65 -2.97
CA THR A 49 -7.63 -3.24 -1.79
C THR A 49 -8.74 -4.22 -1.47
N PRO A 50 -9.14 -4.34 -0.19
CA PRO A 50 -10.36 -5.03 0.20
C PRO A 50 -11.62 -4.43 -0.43
N GLU A 51 -12.75 -5.08 -0.18
CA GLU A 51 -14.01 -4.93 -0.93
C GLU A 51 -14.64 -3.52 -1.02
N HIS A 52 -14.21 -2.59 -0.16
CA HIS A 52 -14.75 -1.23 -0.08
C HIS A 52 -14.00 -0.17 -0.91
N GLY A 53 -12.97 -0.57 -1.65
CA GLY A 53 -12.23 0.31 -2.55
C GLY A 53 -11.32 1.33 -1.82
N PHE A 54 -10.23 1.73 -2.46
CA PHE A 54 -9.18 2.51 -1.82
C PHE A 54 -9.59 3.93 -1.38
N PHE A 55 -10.50 4.55 -2.13
CA PHE A 55 -10.95 5.93 -1.92
C PHE A 55 -12.41 6.01 -1.46
N GLY A 56 -13.00 4.89 -1.05
CA GLY A 56 -14.44 4.82 -0.73
C GLY A 56 -15.38 5.08 -1.92
N SER A 57 -14.85 5.19 -3.14
CA SER A 57 -15.58 5.53 -4.37
C SER A 57 -15.73 4.38 -5.36
N ALA A 58 -15.14 3.21 -5.08
CA ALA A 58 -15.19 2.04 -5.96
C ALA A 58 -15.68 0.80 -5.20
N ARG A 59 -16.79 0.21 -5.66
CA ARG A 59 -17.18 -1.15 -5.27
C ARG A 59 -16.09 -2.10 -5.79
N ALA A 60 -15.53 -2.95 -4.94
CA ALA A 60 -14.59 -3.94 -5.42
C ALA A 60 -15.25 -4.83 -6.48
N ARG A 61 -14.58 -4.95 -7.61
CA ARG A 61 -14.91 -5.93 -8.63
C ARG A 61 -13.65 -6.72 -8.92
N ALA A 62 -13.51 -7.88 -8.29
CA ALA A 62 -12.72 -8.95 -8.86
C ALA A 62 -13.57 -9.54 -9.99
N SER A 63 -13.31 -9.14 -11.24
CA SER A 63 -13.71 -9.94 -12.40
C SER A 63 -12.48 -10.71 -12.84
N TRP A 64 -12.51 -12.02 -12.59
CA TRP A 64 -11.64 -13.01 -13.21
C TRP A 64 -12.01 -13.18 -14.68
#